data_AF-A0A8H6VEE8-F1
#
_entry.id   AF-A0A8H6VEE8-F1
#
_cell.length_a   1.000
_cell.length_b   1.000
_cell.length_c   1.000
_cell.angle_alpha   90.00
_cell.angle_beta   90.00
_cell.angle_gamma   90.00
#
_symmetry.space_group_name_H-M   'P 1'
#
loop_
_entity.id
_entity.type
_entity.pdbx_description
1 polymer ?
#
loop_
_entity_poly.entity_id
_entity_poly.type
_entity_poly.pdbx_seq_one_letter_code
_entity_poly.pdbx_strand_id
1 'polypeptide(L)'
;MAPKKKEMQGEPVAPTPEVRPSTWADPGTWTGSYKFLPAYVAFGAVAIALVYANFFHEASFDISSYKDCIATFDHGFRVNAVLSQAHEHSKHSWEIGYAHEATQQIFNPERSVFGSDPFPDGKVPKLGLRLDEASVYAESKIKLQEKSLFDEENGAVSDPASLGVAALMFAQRGWLGKQYLKATARQKDLLLEGAPRYSNGAISHRHERPELWSDAIAMFPPFLAYYGVADNDTQLIKVAYEQITKYKDILQIRSGPKKGLWKHIVSPSTSNDEGAWSTGNAWAAYGMARVRATISAWPRSNDTMQPEIQQLDIFIQDIIDGAIATDTDASGLLRNYLGEDQSFGETSGTSLLAATAYRMALLRSEIFGHERYLTWAHRKRQAVFEKISEDGIVRQAAQSLDHKANEPGDISPEGESFALLMAAAWRDCVCNGLCLSQYEAEVGEVPQSTAFTLESLLGFSVGGIWQRISKYFAAP
;
A
#
# COMPACT_ATOMS: atom_id res chain seq x y z
N MET A 1 77.65 -12.60 42.87
CA MET A 1 78.02 -13.58 43.91
C MET A 1 76.98 -13.53 45.01
N ALA A 2 76.23 -14.61 45.19
CA ALA A 2 75.31 -14.76 46.33
C ALA A 2 76.09 -14.89 47.65
N PRO A 3 75.46 -14.58 48.78
CA PRO A 3 75.45 -15.60 49.82
C PRO A 3 74.08 -15.78 50.54
N LYS A 4 73.66 -17.04 50.53
CA LYS A 4 73.12 -17.90 51.61
C LYS A 4 72.17 -17.31 52.67
N LYS A 5 70.94 -17.85 52.62
CA LYS A 5 69.95 -18.02 53.70
C LYS A 5 70.36 -19.07 54.75
N LYS A 6 69.91 -18.88 55.99
CA LYS A 6 69.30 -19.84 56.96
C LYS A 6 69.19 -19.15 58.33
N GLU A 7 68.19 -19.30 59.19
CA GLU A 7 66.94 -20.07 59.23
C GLU A 7 66.11 -19.44 60.38
N MET A 8 64.81 -19.20 60.21
CA MET A 8 63.89 -18.72 61.25
C MET A 8 63.07 -19.90 61.78
N GLN A 9 62.99 -20.04 63.11
CA GLN A 9 62.05 -20.93 63.78
C GLN A 9 60.65 -20.29 63.81
N GLY A 10 59.63 -21.10 63.53
CA GLY A 10 58.25 -20.67 63.32
C GLY A 10 57.39 -20.62 64.59
N GLU A 11 56.36 -19.78 64.52
CA GLU A 11 55.19 -19.76 65.41
C GLU A 11 53.91 -20.17 64.63
N PRO A 12 52.86 -20.67 65.31
CA PRO A 12 51.75 -21.38 64.67
C PRO A 12 50.65 -20.48 64.10
N VAL A 13 50.07 -20.90 62.98
CA VAL A 13 49.00 -20.23 62.22
C VAL A 13 47.62 -20.67 62.73
N ALA A 14 46.72 -19.70 62.99
CA ALA A 14 45.31 -19.93 63.34
C ALA A 14 44.45 -20.30 62.11
N PRO A 15 43.37 -21.10 62.25
CA PRO A 15 42.59 -21.60 61.12
C PRO A 15 41.67 -20.52 60.51
N THR A 16 41.63 -20.45 59.18
CA THR A 16 40.71 -19.63 58.38
C THR A 16 39.31 -20.26 58.30
N PRO A 17 38.22 -19.47 58.32
CA PRO A 17 36.86 -20.01 58.24
C PRO A 17 36.49 -20.43 56.81
N GLU A 18 35.87 -21.60 56.70
CA GLU A 18 35.45 -22.25 55.46
C GLU A 18 34.22 -21.56 54.86
N VAL A 19 34.34 -20.96 53.67
CA VAL A 19 33.20 -20.37 52.94
C VAL A 19 32.54 -21.44 52.08
N ARG A 20 31.30 -21.84 52.40
CA ARG A 20 30.52 -22.78 51.57
C ARG A 20 30.14 -22.11 50.23
N PRO A 21 30.32 -22.79 49.08
CA PRO A 21 29.93 -22.26 47.78
C PRO A 21 28.39 -22.21 47.66
N SER A 22 27.85 -21.08 47.21
CA SER A 22 26.42 -20.91 46.94
C SER A 22 26.00 -21.71 45.71
N THR A 23 25.01 -22.59 45.85
CA THR A 23 24.50 -23.43 44.75
C THR A 23 23.08 -23.02 44.37
N TRP A 24 22.82 -22.89 43.07
CA TRP A 24 21.49 -22.53 42.53
C TRP A 24 20.37 -23.52 42.90
N ALA A 25 20.71 -24.76 43.25
CA ALA A 25 19.76 -25.80 43.64
C ALA A 25 19.32 -25.74 45.12
N ASP A 26 19.96 -24.88 45.95
CA ASP A 26 19.62 -24.72 47.36
C ASP A 26 19.36 -23.24 47.71
N PRO A 27 18.07 -22.81 47.71
CA PRO A 27 17.66 -21.44 48.02
C PRO A 27 18.08 -20.96 49.41
N GLY A 28 18.40 -21.88 50.33
CA GLY A 28 18.90 -21.57 51.67
C GLY A 28 20.29 -20.92 51.65
N THR A 29 21.04 -21.08 50.55
CA THR A 29 22.40 -20.55 50.37
C THR A 29 22.46 -19.19 49.67
N TRP A 30 21.30 -18.63 49.30
CA TRP A 30 21.23 -17.40 48.54
C TRP A 30 21.41 -16.18 49.45
N THR A 31 22.23 -15.21 49.02
CA THR A 31 22.38 -13.94 49.76
C THR A 31 21.05 -13.15 49.75
N GLY A 32 20.89 -12.19 50.65
CA GLY A 32 19.62 -11.47 50.85
C GLY A 32 19.02 -10.85 49.58
N SER A 33 19.85 -10.45 48.61
CA SER A 33 19.42 -9.94 47.31
C SER A 33 18.86 -11.01 46.36
N TYR A 34 19.38 -12.24 46.40
CA TYR A 34 18.93 -13.33 45.53
C TYR A 34 17.70 -14.06 46.06
N LYS A 35 17.45 -14.05 47.38
CA LYS A 35 16.25 -14.67 47.98
C LYS A 35 14.93 -14.13 47.40
N PHE A 36 14.92 -12.88 46.96
CA PHE A 36 13.75 -12.24 46.35
C PHE A 36 13.72 -12.34 44.82
N LEU A 37 14.77 -12.89 44.18
CA LEU A 37 14.83 -13.04 42.72
C LEU A 37 13.63 -13.80 42.14
N PRO A 38 13.13 -14.91 42.74
CA PRO A 38 11.94 -15.59 42.24
C PRO A 38 10.69 -14.71 42.32
N ALA A 39 10.57 -13.88 43.36
CA ALA A 39 9.47 -12.94 43.51
C ALA A 39 9.55 -11.80 42.48
N TYR A 40 10.75 -11.29 42.17
CA TYR A 40 10.95 -10.29 41.12
C TYR A 40 10.69 -10.84 39.72
N VAL A 41 11.12 -12.09 39.44
CA VAL A 41 10.83 -12.76 38.17
C VAL A 41 9.33 -13.03 38.03
N ALA A 42 8.66 -13.49 39.10
CA ALA A 42 7.21 -13.67 39.11
C ALA A 42 6.48 -12.34 38.91
N PHE A 43 6.91 -11.26 39.58
CA PHE A 43 6.34 -9.94 39.41
C PHE A 43 6.57 -9.39 38.00
N GLY A 44 7.76 -9.57 37.43
CA GLY A 44 8.06 -9.21 36.05
C GLY A 44 7.23 -9.98 35.04
N ALA A 45 7.07 -11.29 35.23
CA ALA A 45 6.23 -12.13 34.38
C ALA A 45 4.74 -11.75 34.49
N VAL A 46 4.24 -11.46 35.69
CA VAL A 46 2.86 -10.97 35.89
C VAL A 46 2.68 -9.58 35.29
N ALA A 47 3.65 -8.68 35.42
CA ALA A 47 3.58 -7.36 34.80
C ALA A 47 3.60 -7.45 33.27
N ILE A 48 4.44 -8.31 32.69
CA ILE A 48 4.45 -8.58 31.24
C ILE A 48 3.12 -9.22 30.81
N ALA A 49 2.60 -10.19 31.56
CA ALA A 49 1.32 -10.82 31.27
C ALA A 49 0.14 -9.85 31.40
N LEU A 50 0.17 -8.90 32.34
CA LEU A 50 -0.84 -7.86 32.51
C LEU A 50 -0.73 -6.81 31.42
N VAL A 51 0.49 -6.40 31.03
CA VAL A 51 0.68 -5.55 29.84
C VAL A 51 0.18 -6.27 28.61
N TYR A 52 0.44 -7.57 28.48
CA TYR A 52 -0.02 -8.36 27.35
C TYR A 52 -1.53 -8.55 27.33
N ALA A 53 -2.15 -8.88 28.46
CA ALA A 53 -3.60 -8.98 28.56
C ALA A 53 -4.30 -7.64 28.37
N ASN A 54 -3.77 -6.52 28.89
CA ASN A 54 -4.45 -5.22 28.79
C ASN A 54 -4.13 -4.43 27.51
N PHE A 55 -2.98 -4.66 26.86
CA PHE A 55 -2.55 -3.89 25.69
C PHE A 55 -2.41 -4.72 24.41
N PHE A 56 -2.30 -6.05 24.50
CA PHE A 56 -2.26 -6.96 23.35
C PHE A 56 -3.54 -7.82 23.27
N HIS A 57 -4.70 -7.20 23.51
CA HIS A 57 -5.93 -7.74 22.92
C HIS A 57 -5.88 -7.43 21.41
N GLU A 58 -6.14 -8.43 20.57
CA GLU A 58 -6.52 -8.18 19.18
C GLU A 58 -7.71 -7.22 19.25
N ALA A 59 -7.53 -6.00 18.75
CA ALA A 59 -8.61 -5.02 18.74
C ALA A 59 -9.75 -5.64 17.95
N SER A 60 -10.90 -5.84 18.60
CA SER A 60 -12.10 -6.32 17.92
C SER A 60 -12.43 -5.36 16.79
N PHE A 61 -12.76 -5.89 15.62
CA PHE A 61 -13.18 -5.10 14.47
C PHE A 61 -14.30 -4.12 14.87
N ASP A 62 -14.04 -2.81 14.73
CA ASP A 62 -14.89 -1.74 15.22
C ASP A 62 -15.43 -0.89 14.07
N ILE A 63 -16.74 -0.97 13.82
CA ILE A 63 -17.42 -0.22 12.77
C ILE A 63 -18.16 1.03 13.28
N SER A 64 -17.91 1.46 14.51
CA SER A 64 -18.61 2.61 15.13
C SER A 64 -18.36 3.93 14.40
N SER A 65 -17.18 4.09 13.79
CA SER A 65 -16.88 5.16 12.85
C SER A 65 -15.96 4.67 11.74
N TYR A 66 -15.92 5.40 10.61
CA TYR A 66 -14.98 5.11 9.52
C TYR A 66 -13.52 5.07 10.01
N LYS A 67 -13.16 5.94 10.96
CA LYS A 67 -11.82 6.02 11.53
C LYS A 67 -11.49 4.80 12.40
N ASP A 68 -12.44 4.38 13.23
CA ASP A 68 -12.26 3.21 14.11
C ASP A 68 -12.21 1.92 13.27
N CYS A 69 -12.99 1.86 12.18
CA CYS A 69 -12.94 0.77 11.22
C CYS A 69 -11.57 0.66 10.55
N ILE A 70 -11.02 1.76 10.02
CA ILE A 70 -9.66 1.72 9.43
C ILE A 70 -8.63 1.27 10.47
N ALA A 71 -8.72 1.77 11.70
CA ALA A 71 -7.73 1.50 12.75
C ALA A 71 -7.73 0.03 13.22
N THR A 72 -8.87 -0.66 13.09
CA THR A 72 -9.06 -2.05 13.52
C THR A 72 -9.19 -3.03 12.36
N PHE A 73 -9.08 -2.57 11.11
CA PHE A 73 -9.28 -3.40 9.94
C PHE A 73 -8.17 -4.45 9.78
N ASP A 74 -8.55 -5.72 9.70
CA ASP A 74 -7.64 -6.80 9.34
C ASP A 74 -7.65 -7.04 7.83
N HIS A 75 -6.47 -6.87 7.22
CA HIS A 75 -6.26 -7.12 5.79
C HIS A 75 -6.07 -8.60 5.45
N GLY A 76 -5.90 -9.48 6.44
CA GLY A 76 -5.66 -10.92 6.26
C GLY A 76 -4.22 -11.26 5.82
N PHE A 77 -3.32 -10.28 5.78
CA PHE A 77 -1.88 -10.47 5.51
C PHE A 77 -1.05 -9.37 6.18
N ARG A 78 0.27 -9.59 6.25
CA ARG A 78 1.22 -8.64 6.87
C ARG A 78 1.48 -7.44 5.95
N VAL A 79 0.65 -6.40 6.05
CA VAL A 79 0.76 -5.16 5.27
C VAL A 79 2.18 -4.60 5.24
N ASN A 80 2.85 -4.51 6.39
CA ASN A 80 4.22 -3.97 6.49
C ASN A 80 5.26 -4.83 5.75
N ALA A 81 5.03 -6.14 5.60
CA ALA A 81 5.93 -7.01 4.85
C ALA A 81 5.82 -6.71 3.35
N VAL A 82 4.59 -6.65 2.82
CA VAL A 82 4.33 -6.30 1.40
C VAL A 82 4.84 -4.90 1.08
N LEU A 83 4.60 -3.95 2.00
CA LEU A 83 5.12 -2.59 1.88
C LEU A 83 6.65 -2.54 1.81
N SER A 84 7.32 -3.33 2.64
CA SER A 84 8.79 -3.40 2.64
C SER A 84 9.30 -3.90 1.29
N GLN A 85 8.68 -4.94 0.73
CA GLN A 85 9.03 -5.44 -0.62
C GLN A 85 8.83 -4.35 -1.70
N ALA A 86 7.66 -3.68 -1.70
CA ALA A 86 7.39 -2.58 -2.63
C ALA A 86 8.44 -1.46 -2.53
N HIS A 87 8.80 -1.05 -1.31
CA HIS A 87 9.76 0.03 -1.09
C HIS A 87 11.20 -0.35 -1.42
N GLU A 88 11.62 -1.57 -1.09
CA GLU A 88 12.99 -2.04 -1.29
C GLU A 88 13.29 -2.29 -2.77
N HIS A 89 12.32 -2.78 -3.53
CA HIS A 89 12.53 -3.21 -4.90
C HIS A 89 12.14 -2.17 -5.97
N SER A 90 11.41 -1.11 -5.61
CA SER A 90 11.11 0.01 -6.52
C SER A 90 12.37 0.73 -6.98
N LYS A 91 12.63 0.72 -8.29
CA LYS A 91 13.79 1.37 -8.93
C LYS A 91 13.40 2.44 -9.93
N HIS A 92 12.22 2.31 -10.52
CA HIS A 92 11.74 3.22 -11.54
C HIS A 92 10.71 4.22 -11.01
N SER A 93 10.51 5.32 -11.74
CA SER A 93 9.66 6.41 -11.27
C SER A 93 8.23 5.97 -10.96
N TRP A 94 7.62 5.15 -11.82
CA TRP A 94 6.25 4.65 -11.65
C TRP A 94 6.11 3.67 -10.49
N GLU A 95 7.11 2.80 -10.27
CA GLU A 95 7.16 1.89 -9.13
C GLU A 95 7.21 2.69 -7.82
N ILE A 96 8.10 3.70 -7.77
CA ILE A 96 8.23 4.58 -6.60
C ILE A 96 6.96 5.39 -6.37
N GLY A 97 6.37 5.96 -7.43
CA GLY A 97 5.16 6.76 -7.36
C GLY A 97 3.95 5.98 -6.85
N TYR A 98 3.80 4.73 -7.30
CA TYR A 98 2.70 3.88 -6.88
C TYR A 98 2.94 3.17 -5.55
N ALA A 99 4.20 2.89 -5.17
CA ALA A 99 4.54 2.53 -3.80
C ALA A 99 4.20 3.68 -2.83
N HIS A 100 4.47 4.93 -3.20
CA HIS A 100 4.02 6.11 -2.43
C HIS A 100 2.49 6.17 -2.33
N GLU A 101 1.76 6.05 -3.44
CA GLU A 101 0.29 6.05 -3.45
C GLU A 101 -0.28 4.92 -2.56
N ALA A 102 0.27 3.71 -2.65
CA ALA A 102 -0.11 2.57 -1.83
C ALA A 102 0.11 2.83 -0.34
N THR A 103 1.31 3.30 0.02
CA THR A 103 1.65 3.66 1.40
C THR A 103 0.70 4.72 1.95
N GLN A 104 0.40 5.74 1.15
CA GLN A 104 -0.52 6.80 1.55
C GLN A 104 -1.93 6.26 1.76
N GLN A 105 -2.47 5.46 0.85
CA GLN A 105 -3.81 4.92 1.00
C GLN A 105 -3.94 3.94 2.17
N ILE A 106 -2.87 3.21 2.51
CA ILE A 106 -2.86 2.33 3.68
C ILE A 106 -2.87 3.14 4.98
N PHE A 107 -1.94 4.08 5.16
CA PHE A 107 -1.73 4.74 6.46
C PHE A 107 -2.39 6.10 6.64
N ASN A 108 -2.67 6.82 5.54
CA ASN A 108 -3.25 8.17 5.54
C ASN A 108 -4.30 8.28 4.42
N PRO A 109 -5.35 7.42 4.40
CA PRO A 109 -6.33 7.38 3.32
C PRO A 109 -7.04 8.71 3.09
N GLU A 110 -7.19 9.53 4.13
CA GLU A 110 -7.79 10.87 4.04
C GLU A 110 -7.04 11.82 3.11
N ARG A 111 -5.77 11.53 2.79
CA ARG A 111 -4.93 12.34 1.89
C ARG A 111 -4.92 11.87 0.44
N SER A 112 -5.45 10.67 0.17
CA SER A 112 -5.61 10.21 -1.20
C SER A 112 -6.75 10.94 -1.88
N VAL A 113 -6.74 11.03 -3.21
CA VAL A 113 -7.87 11.56 -4.01
C VAL A 113 -9.18 10.79 -3.80
N PHE A 114 -9.11 9.59 -3.21
CA PHE A 114 -10.27 8.78 -2.83
C PHE A 114 -10.75 9.02 -1.38
N GLY A 115 -10.08 9.87 -0.62
CA GLY A 115 -10.49 10.25 0.74
C GLY A 115 -11.83 11.02 0.74
N SER A 116 -12.42 11.17 1.91
CA SER A 116 -13.72 11.86 2.06
C SER A 116 -13.66 13.37 1.76
N ASP A 117 -12.52 14.00 2.02
CA ASP A 117 -12.23 15.40 1.68
C ASP A 117 -10.76 15.53 1.25
N PRO A 118 -10.44 15.14 -0.01
CA PRO A 118 -9.06 15.11 -0.48
C PRO A 118 -8.51 16.50 -0.78
N PHE A 119 -9.38 17.53 -0.85
CA PHE A 119 -9.00 18.91 -1.16
C PHE A 119 -9.63 19.88 -0.15
N PRO A 120 -9.22 19.84 1.12
CA PRO A 120 -9.77 20.72 2.15
C PRO A 120 -9.57 22.19 1.75
N ASP A 121 -10.62 23.00 1.92
CA ASP A 121 -10.70 24.38 1.45
C ASP A 121 -10.46 24.56 -0.08
N GLY A 122 -10.70 23.51 -0.87
CA GLY A 122 -10.48 23.49 -2.31
C GLY A 122 -9.00 23.50 -2.71
N LYS A 123 -8.09 23.01 -1.85
CA LYS A 123 -6.64 23.02 -2.06
C LYS A 123 -6.02 21.66 -1.83
N VAL A 124 -4.85 21.43 -2.43
CA VAL A 124 -4.01 20.27 -2.13
C VAL A 124 -3.68 20.21 -0.62
N PRO A 125 -3.77 19.04 0.03
CA PRO A 125 -3.46 18.88 1.45
C PRO A 125 -2.05 19.35 1.80
N LYS A 126 -1.92 20.05 2.94
CA LYS A 126 -0.62 20.45 3.46
C LYS A 126 0.03 19.29 4.21
N LEU A 127 1.31 19.04 3.93
CA LEU A 127 2.12 18.18 4.78
C LEU A 127 2.48 18.92 6.08
N GLY A 128 2.33 18.23 7.21
CA GLY A 128 2.69 18.75 8.52
C GLY A 128 4.21 18.91 8.71
N LEU A 129 4.62 19.33 9.92
CA LEU A 129 6.04 19.38 10.28
C LEU A 129 6.68 17.99 10.26
N ARG A 130 5.98 17.00 10.80
CA ARG A 130 6.33 15.59 10.72
C ARG A 130 5.78 15.02 9.41
N LEU A 131 6.67 14.45 8.60
CA LEU A 131 6.29 13.70 7.42
C LEU A 131 5.65 12.37 7.83
N ASP A 132 4.61 12.00 7.11
CA ASP A 132 4.07 10.64 7.11
C ASP A 132 5.01 9.67 6.37
N GLU A 133 4.75 8.38 6.54
CA GLU A 133 5.58 7.30 5.99
C GLU A 133 5.73 7.34 4.47
N ALA A 134 4.63 7.60 3.75
CA ALA A 134 4.64 7.72 2.29
C ALA A 134 5.55 8.86 1.83
N SER A 135 5.40 10.02 2.47
CA SER A 135 6.24 11.18 2.21
C SER A 135 7.72 10.88 2.51
N VAL A 136 8.05 10.35 3.70
CA VAL A 136 9.44 10.00 4.04
C VAL A 136 10.07 9.08 3.00
N TYR A 137 9.32 8.11 2.50
CA TYR A 137 9.77 7.19 1.46
C TYR A 137 10.10 7.89 0.13
N ALA A 138 9.25 8.81 -0.34
CA ALA A 138 9.39 9.44 -1.65
C ALA A 138 10.33 10.66 -1.67
N GLU A 139 10.53 11.35 -0.54
CA GLU A 139 11.22 12.65 -0.47
C GLU A 139 12.60 12.65 -1.15
N SER A 140 13.41 11.63 -0.86
CA SER A 140 14.79 11.49 -1.38
C SER A 140 14.88 10.97 -2.81
N LYS A 141 13.78 10.49 -3.38
CA LYS A 141 13.72 9.88 -4.71
C LYS A 141 13.31 10.87 -5.79
N ILE A 142 12.71 12.00 -5.41
CA ILE A 142 12.29 13.06 -6.33
C ILE A 142 13.48 13.94 -6.72
N LYS A 143 13.72 14.08 -8.02
CA LYS A 143 14.76 14.96 -8.58
C LYS A 143 14.25 16.40 -8.65
N LEU A 144 15.00 17.31 -8.05
CA LEU A 144 14.59 18.70 -7.89
C LEU A 144 15.23 19.67 -8.88
N GLN A 145 16.31 19.26 -9.55
CA GLN A 145 17.08 20.12 -10.46
C GLN A 145 17.18 19.55 -11.89
N GLU A 146 16.70 18.33 -12.12
CA GLU A 146 16.72 17.68 -13.42
C GLU A 146 15.58 18.14 -14.34
N LYS A 147 15.60 17.66 -15.59
CA LYS A 147 14.57 17.94 -16.62
C LYS A 147 13.18 17.47 -16.20
N SER A 148 13.11 16.34 -15.51
CA SER A 148 11.92 15.65 -15.03
C SER A 148 12.01 15.38 -13.52
N LEU A 149 10.93 14.87 -12.91
CA LEU A 149 10.91 14.49 -11.49
C LEU A 149 11.76 13.25 -11.17
N PHE A 150 12.18 12.52 -12.19
CA PHE A 150 13.03 11.35 -12.11
C PHE A 150 13.84 11.23 -13.40
N ASP A 151 15.06 10.72 -13.31
CA ASP A 151 15.91 10.45 -14.47
C ASP A 151 15.61 9.04 -14.95
N GLU A 152 14.78 8.91 -15.98
CA GLU A 152 14.32 7.62 -16.48
C GLU A 152 15.22 7.15 -17.62
N GLU A 153 16.06 6.15 -17.35
CA GLU A 153 17.02 5.61 -18.31
C GLU A 153 16.36 4.93 -19.51
N ASN A 154 15.08 4.56 -19.38
CA ASN A 154 14.33 3.86 -20.42
C ASN A 154 13.88 4.78 -21.58
N GLY A 155 13.95 6.12 -21.44
CA GLY A 155 13.48 7.08 -22.45
C GLY A 155 11.99 7.46 -22.38
N ALA A 156 11.29 7.11 -21.31
CA ALA A 156 9.89 7.48 -21.09
C ALA A 156 9.76 8.93 -20.59
N VAL A 157 8.88 9.70 -21.23
CA VAL A 157 8.57 11.08 -20.83
C VAL A 157 7.42 11.15 -19.84
N SER A 158 6.51 10.17 -19.86
CA SER A 158 5.35 10.16 -18.96
C SER A 158 5.66 9.61 -17.57
N ASP A 159 6.54 8.63 -17.46
CA ASP A 159 6.68 7.85 -16.22
C ASP A 159 7.12 8.68 -15.02
N PRO A 160 8.07 9.63 -15.16
CA PRO A 160 8.42 10.54 -14.06
C PRO A 160 7.24 11.33 -13.49
N ALA A 161 6.16 11.52 -14.25
CA ALA A 161 4.95 12.20 -13.78
C ALA A 161 4.20 11.45 -12.68
N SER A 162 4.41 10.14 -12.54
CA SER A 162 3.85 9.32 -11.45
C SER A 162 4.23 9.84 -10.04
N LEU A 163 5.41 10.45 -9.90
CA LEU A 163 5.88 11.11 -8.67
C LEU A 163 5.27 12.50 -8.44
N GLY A 164 4.52 13.01 -9.41
CA GLY A 164 4.04 14.38 -9.43
C GLY A 164 3.07 14.72 -8.31
N VAL A 165 2.21 13.77 -7.90
CA VAL A 165 1.31 13.97 -6.76
C VAL A 165 2.10 14.13 -5.46
N ALA A 166 3.05 13.22 -5.20
CA ALA A 166 3.93 13.31 -4.03
C ALA A 166 4.70 14.64 -4.03
N ALA A 167 5.31 15.00 -5.16
CA ALA A 167 6.05 16.26 -5.31
C ALA A 167 5.17 17.51 -5.08
N LEU A 168 3.91 17.50 -5.53
CA LEU A 168 2.96 18.60 -5.28
C LEU A 168 2.52 18.70 -3.81
N MET A 169 2.44 17.57 -3.10
CA MET A 169 2.21 17.57 -1.64
C MET A 169 3.42 18.16 -0.91
N PHE A 170 4.64 17.81 -1.32
CA PHE A 170 5.86 18.45 -0.81
C PHE A 170 5.92 19.95 -1.12
N ALA A 171 5.41 20.36 -2.28
CA ALA A 171 5.33 21.77 -2.64
C ALA A 171 4.51 22.60 -1.63
N GLN A 172 3.62 21.98 -0.85
CA GLN A 172 2.82 22.66 0.18
C GLN A 172 3.58 22.96 1.49
N ARG A 173 4.87 22.58 1.62
CA ARG A 173 5.69 22.79 2.82
C ARG A 173 6.33 24.18 2.93
N GLY A 174 5.62 25.23 2.51
CA GLY A 174 6.11 26.61 2.58
C GLY A 174 7.44 26.82 1.86
N TRP A 175 8.46 27.35 2.55
CA TRP A 175 9.76 27.66 1.92
C TRP A 175 10.51 26.42 1.43
N LEU A 176 10.37 25.28 2.14
CA LEU A 176 10.96 23.99 1.77
C LEU A 176 10.33 23.40 0.50
N GLY A 177 9.08 23.76 0.21
CA GLY A 177 8.32 23.28 -0.94
C GLY A 177 8.63 24.00 -2.25
N LYS A 178 9.30 25.16 -2.23
CA LYS A 178 9.53 25.97 -3.45
C LYS A 178 10.29 25.22 -4.55
N GLN A 179 11.24 24.37 -4.17
CA GLN A 179 12.02 23.57 -5.11
C GLN A 179 11.18 22.45 -5.75
N TYR A 180 10.28 21.84 -4.97
CA TYR A 180 9.34 20.84 -5.48
C TYR A 180 8.36 21.48 -6.47
N LEU A 181 7.82 22.67 -6.17
CA LEU A 181 6.94 23.39 -7.09
C LEU A 181 7.63 23.69 -8.43
N LYS A 182 8.91 24.09 -8.40
CA LYS A 182 9.70 24.29 -9.63
C LYS A 182 9.93 22.98 -10.38
N ALA A 183 10.19 21.89 -9.69
CA ALA A 183 10.40 20.58 -10.31
C ALA A 183 9.11 20.04 -10.95
N THR A 184 7.97 20.17 -10.28
CA THR A 184 6.66 19.79 -10.83
C THR A 184 6.29 20.66 -12.03
N ALA A 185 6.60 21.96 -12.00
CA ALA A 185 6.39 22.84 -13.15
C ALA A 185 7.20 22.36 -14.36
N ARG A 186 8.49 22.03 -14.19
CA ARG A 186 9.31 21.49 -15.29
C ARG A 186 8.77 20.18 -15.85
N GLN A 187 8.30 19.26 -14.99
CA GLN A 187 7.66 18.03 -15.46
C GLN A 187 6.38 18.30 -16.26
N LYS A 188 5.54 19.23 -15.78
CA LYS A 188 4.33 19.65 -16.51
C LYS A 188 4.70 20.21 -17.89
N ASP A 189 5.65 21.14 -17.94
CA ASP A 189 6.06 21.80 -19.19
C ASP A 189 6.72 20.80 -20.15
N LEU A 190 7.52 19.85 -19.63
CA LEU A 190 8.08 18.77 -20.43
C LEU A 190 6.99 17.93 -21.10
N LEU A 191 5.91 17.58 -20.39
CA LEU A 191 4.78 16.83 -20.95
C LEU A 191 3.98 17.65 -21.97
N LEU A 192 3.68 18.91 -21.63
CA LEU A 192 2.79 19.74 -22.43
C LEU A 192 3.49 20.34 -23.67
N GLU A 193 4.77 20.64 -23.58
CA GLU A 193 5.49 21.39 -24.61
C GLU A 193 6.66 20.60 -25.19
N GLY A 194 7.31 19.74 -24.40
CA GLY A 194 8.51 19.01 -24.82
C GLY A 194 8.27 17.64 -25.45
N ALA A 195 7.20 16.94 -25.05
CA ALA A 195 6.92 15.58 -25.50
C ALA A 195 6.41 15.54 -26.96
N PRO A 196 6.85 14.57 -27.78
CA PRO A 196 6.25 14.32 -29.09
C PRO A 196 4.74 14.08 -29.00
N ARG A 197 4.03 14.36 -30.09
CA ARG A 197 2.58 14.16 -30.16
C ARG A 197 2.22 13.10 -31.19
N TYR A 198 1.26 12.24 -30.84
CA TYR A 198 0.62 11.36 -31.81
C TYR A 198 -0.24 12.17 -32.80
N SER A 199 -0.68 11.56 -33.90
CA SER A 199 -1.41 12.26 -34.97
C SER A 199 -2.71 12.95 -34.52
N ASN A 200 -3.34 12.47 -33.43
CA ASN A 200 -4.51 13.08 -32.80
C ASN A 200 -4.18 14.04 -31.65
N GLY A 201 -2.90 14.38 -31.44
CA GLY A 201 -2.43 15.30 -30.40
C GLY A 201 -2.23 14.66 -29.02
N ALA A 202 -2.31 13.34 -28.89
CA ALA A 202 -1.96 12.63 -27.65
C ALA A 202 -0.49 12.88 -27.27
N ILE A 203 -0.20 13.15 -26.00
CA ILE A 203 1.16 13.21 -25.45
C ILE A 203 1.80 11.84 -25.62
N SER A 204 2.99 11.77 -26.21
CA SER A 204 3.76 10.53 -26.30
C SER A 204 4.17 10.02 -24.92
N HIS A 205 4.25 8.71 -24.76
CA HIS A 205 4.92 8.05 -23.64
C HIS A 205 6.45 8.10 -23.78
N ARG A 206 6.99 8.22 -25.01
CA ARG A 206 8.43 8.22 -25.32
C ARG A 206 8.97 9.60 -25.74
N HIS A 207 10.24 9.85 -25.43
CA HIS A 207 10.95 11.07 -25.83
C HIS A 207 11.29 11.12 -27.32
N GLU A 208 11.69 10.00 -27.92
CA GLU A 208 12.31 9.99 -29.25
C GLU A 208 11.29 10.03 -30.38
N ARG A 209 10.07 9.56 -30.12
CA ARG A 209 9.01 9.42 -31.13
C ARG A 209 7.63 9.36 -30.49
N PRO A 210 6.56 9.68 -31.25
CA PRO A 210 5.19 9.43 -30.81
C PRO A 210 4.95 7.94 -30.58
N GLU A 211 4.61 7.55 -29.36
CA GLU A 211 4.30 6.19 -28.97
C GLU A 211 3.33 6.22 -27.79
N LEU A 212 2.22 5.49 -27.87
CA LEU A 212 1.18 5.50 -26.85
C LEU A 212 1.19 4.17 -26.12
N TRP A 213 1.34 4.24 -24.80
CA TRP A 213 1.32 3.10 -23.90
C TRP A 213 0.11 3.26 -22.97
N SER A 214 -0.69 2.21 -22.78
CA SER A 214 -1.85 2.26 -21.86
C SER A 214 -1.48 2.76 -20.45
N ASP A 215 -0.26 2.47 -20.05
CA ASP A 215 0.42 2.76 -18.78
C ASP A 215 0.46 4.27 -18.51
N ALA A 216 0.65 5.08 -19.54
CA ALA A 216 0.82 6.52 -19.43
C ALA A 216 -0.38 7.20 -18.75
N ILE A 217 -1.56 6.58 -18.81
CA ILE A 217 -2.81 7.05 -18.18
C ILE A 217 -2.76 7.05 -16.66
N ALA A 218 -1.98 6.16 -16.06
CA ALA A 218 -1.72 6.16 -14.63
C ALA A 218 -0.64 7.17 -14.23
N MET A 219 0.17 7.64 -15.19
CA MET A 219 1.33 8.47 -14.90
C MET A 219 0.98 9.96 -14.95
N PHE A 220 0.68 10.47 -16.15
CA PHE A 220 0.61 11.92 -16.34
C PHE A 220 -0.81 12.51 -16.17
N PRO A 221 -1.93 11.87 -16.55
CA PRO A 221 -3.24 12.48 -16.34
C PRO A 221 -3.58 12.73 -14.86
N PRO A 222 -3.37 11.78 -13.92
CA PRO A 222 -3.60 12.05 -12.49
C PRO A 222 -2.72 13.19 -11.98
N PHE A 223 -1.46 13.26 -12.43
CA PHE A 223 -0.56 14.35 -12.10
C PHE A 223 -1.09 15.70 -12.60
N LEU A 224 -1.48 15.81 -13.88
CA LEU A 224 -1.99 17.05 -14.44
C LEU A 224 -3.30 17.50 -13.76
N ALA A 225 -4.20 16.57 -13.45
CA ALA A 225 -5.43 16.86 -12.72
C ALA A 225 -5.13 17.39 -11.31
N TYR A 226 -4.24 16.73 -10.56
CA TYR A 226 -3.84 17.16 -9.23
C TYR A 226 -3.07 18.49 -9.24
N TYR A 227 -2.24 18.72 -10.27
CA TYR A 227 -1.58 20.00 -10.51
C TYR A 227 -2.61 21.09 -10.76
N GLY A 228 -3.65 20.82 -11.54
CA GLY A 228 -4.75 21.77 -11.79
C GLY A 228 -5.40 22.22 -10.48
N VAL A 229 -5.58 21.32 -9.51
CA VAL A 229 -6.04 21.72 -8.17
C VAL A 229 -5.02 22.59 -7.44
N ALA A 230 -3.74 22.20 -7.47
CA ALA A 230 -2.65 22.95 -6.82
C ALA A 230 -2.48 24.37 -7.35
N ASP A 231 -2.67 24.55 -8.66
CA ASP A 231 -2.51 25.83 -9.39
C ASP A 231 -3.84 26.56 -9.58
N ASN A 232 -4.94 25.98 -9.08
CA ASN A 232 -6.29 26.52 -9.20
C ASN A 232 -6.75 26.71 -10.67
N ASP A 233 -6.37 25.76 -11.54
CA ASP A 233 -6.55 25.77 -12.99
C ASP A 233 -7.43 24.59 -13.46
N THR A 234 -8.71 24.88 -13.75
CA THR A 234 -9.65 23.90 -14.31
C THR A 234 -9.31 23.49 -15.74
N GLN A 235 -8.59 24.33 -16.52
CA GLN A 235 -8.19 23.98 -17.89
C GLN A 235 -7.16 22.86 -17.87
N LEU A 236 -6.24 22.86 -16.91
CA LEU A 236 -5.26 21.77 -16.78
C LEU A 236 -5.91 20.43 -16.42
N ILE A 237 -6.97 20.43 -15.61
CA ILE A 237 -7.79 19.23 -15.34
C ILE A 237 -8.49 18.77 -16.62
N LYS A 238 -9.03 19.70 -17.41
CA LYS A 238 -9.62 19.37 -18.71
C LYS A 238 -8.58 18.78 -19.67
N VAL A 239 -7.36 19.29 -19.69
CA VAL A 239 -6.25 18.71 -20.48
C VAL A 239 -5.98 17.26 -20.04
N ALA A 240 -5.99 16.95 -18.73
CA ALA A 240 -5.83 15.58 -18.26
C ALA A 240 -6.91 14.64 -18.83
N TYR A 241 -8.17 15.05 -18.76
CA TYR A 241 -9.31 14.33 -19.35
C TYR A 241 -9.19 14.17 -20.89
N GLU A 242 -8.82 15.23 -21.60
CA GLU A 242 -8.68 15.19 -23.06
C GLU A 242 -7.58 14.22 -23.51
N GLN A 243 -6.49 14.12 -22.74
CA GLN A 243 -5.43 13.16 -23.03
C GLN A 243 -5.90 11.71 -22.85
N ILE A 244 -6.71 11.42 -21.83
CA ILE A 244 -7.36 10.11 -21.67
C ILE A 244 -8.21 9.76 -22.90
N THR A 245 -9.02 10.71 -23.36
CA THR A 245 -9.88 10.52 -24.55
C THR A 245 -9.05 10.23 -25.79
N LYS A 246 -7.97 10.98 -26.02
CA LYS A 246 -7.06 10.80 -27.16
C LYS A 246 -6.35 9.44 -27.14
N TYR A 247 -5.97 8.95 -25.95
CA TYR A 247 -5.40 7.61 -25.80
C TYR A 247 -6.45 6.53 -26.09
N LYS A 248 -7.65 6.64 -25.51
CA LYS A 248 -8.77 5.72 -25.78
C LYS A 248 -9.07 5.62 -27.27
N ASP A 249 -9.03 6.73 -27.99
CA ASP A 249 -9.33 6.75 -29.42
C ASP A 249 -8.42 5.84 -30.24
N ILE A 250 -7.15 5.73 -29.84
CA ILE A 250 -6.13 4.91 -30.51
C ILE A 250 -6.04 3.51 -29.92
N LEU A 251 -6.07 3.38 -28.59
CA LEU A 251 -5.76 2.13 -27.89
C LEU A 251 -6.97 1.23 -27.69
N GLN A 252 -8.20 1.74 -27.65
CA GLN A 252 -9.36 0.89 -27.37
C GLN A 252 -9.60 -0.14 -28.48
N ILE A 253 -9.70 -1.41 -28.09
CA ILE A 253 -10.14 -2.52 -28.92
C ILE A 253 -11.66 -2.38 -29.16
N ARG A 254 -12.04 -2.18 -30.42
CA ARG A 254 -13.41 -1.77 -30.79
C ARG A 254 -14.39 -2.93 -31.01
N SER A 255 -13.90 -4.16 -31.14
CA SER A 255 -14.72 -5.32 -31.51
C SER A 255 -14.16 -6.63 -30.96
N GLY A 256 -14.97 -7.69 -31.05
CA GLY A 256 -14.62 -9.03 -30.60
C GLY A 256 -14.71 -9.22 -29.08
N PRO A 257 -14.22 -10.37 -28.57
CA PRO A 257 -14.32 -10.73 -27.14
C PRO A 257 -13.59 -9.76 -26.21
N LYS A 258 -12.57 -9.06 -26.71
CA LYS A 258 -11.76 -8.07 -25.97
C LYS A 258 -12.27 -6.63 -26.12
N LYS A 259 -13.49 -6.43 -26.64
CA LYS A 259 -14.08 -5.09 -26.83
C LYS A 259 -14.08 -4.33 -25.50
N GLY A 260 -13.67 -3.08 -25.54
CA GLY A 260 -13.63 -2.20 -24.36
C GLY A 260 -12.24 -2.13 -23.73
N LEU A 261 -11.48 -3.24 -23.75
CA LEU A 261 -10.08 -3.29 -23.35
C LEU A 261 -9.19 -2.47 -24.30
N TRP A 262 -8.01 -2.12 -23.82
CA TRP A 262 -7.03 -1.31 -24.51
C TRP A 262 -5.84 -2.17 -24.94
N LYS A 263 -5.33 -1.88 -26.14
CA LYS A 263 -4.02 -2.32 -26.60
C LYS A 263 -2.94 -1.75 -25.68
N HIS A 264 -1.86 -2.51 -25.48
CA HIS A 264 -0.76 -2.08 -24.64
C HIS A 264 0.05 -0.95 -25.28
N ILE A 265 0.64 -1.17 -26.46
CA ILE A 265 1.54 -0.22 -27.14
C ILE A 265 1.12 0.00 -28.58
N VAL A 266 0.88 1.26 -28.96
CA VAL A 266 0.70 1.67 -30.35
C VAL A 266 1.72 2.75 -30.74
N SER A 267 2.46 2.47 -31.79
CA SER A 267 3.56 3.27 -32.35
C SER A 267 3.41 3.34 -33.87
N PRO A 268 3.78 4.44 -34.54
CA PRO A 268 3.93 4.46 -36.00
C PRO A 268 5.09 3.56 -36.49
N SER A 269 5.88 2.98 -35.58
CA SER A 269 7.02 2.10 -35.84
C SER A 269 6.66 0.60 -35.74
N THR A 270 7.65 -0.30 -35.82
CA THR A 270 7.44 -1.76 -35.75
C THR A 270 7.30 -2.33 -34.34
N SER A 271 7.46 -1.52 -33.28
CA SER A 271 7.47 -1.96 -31.88
C SER A 271 6.07 -2.03 -31.23
N ASN A 272 5.03 -2.37 -32.00
CA ASN A 272 3.66 -2.44 -31.48
C ASN A 272 3.45 -3.64 -30.54
N ASP A 273 2.58 -3.43 -29.55
CA ASP A 273 1.96 -4.49 -28.77
C ASP A 273 0.44 -4.25 -28.75
N GLU A 274 -0.26 -4.90 -29.68
CA GLU A 274 -1.70 -4.76 -29.83
C GLU A 274 -2.51 -5.64 -28.87
N GLY A 275 -1.84 -6.43 -28.02
CA GLY A 275 -2.50 -7.27 -27.03
C GLY A 275 -3.12 -6.46 -25.90
N ALA A 276 -4.15 -7.02 -25.26
CA ALA A 276 -4.77 -6.45 -24.07
C ALA A 276 -3.99 -6.88 -22.83
N TRP A 277 -2.80 -6.31 -22.65
CA TRP A 277 -1.99 -6.58 -21.46
C TRP A 277 -2.75 -6.15 -20.20
N SER A 278 -2.86 -7.07 -19.24
CA SER A 278 -3.66 -6.93 -18.01
C SER A 278 -3.21 -5.72 -17.18
N THR A 279 -1.92 -5.63 -16.87
CA THR A 279 -1.33 -4.52 -16.12
C THR A 279 -1.53 -3.18 -16.84
N GLY A 280 -1.31 -3.12 -18.16
CA GLY A 280 -1.56 -1.92 -18.96
C GLY A 280 -3.02 -1.45 -18.91
N ASN A 281 -3.98 -2.38 -18.98
CA ASN A 281 -5.40 -2.07 -18.80
C ASN A 281 -5.73 -1.62 -17.37
N ALA A 282 -5.07 -2.22 -16.37
CA ALA A 282 -5.23 -1.85 -14.98
C ALA A 282 -4.70 -0.43 -14.70
N TRP A 283 -3.54 -0.07 -15.25
CA TRP A 283 -3.01 1.29 -15.23
C TRP A 283 -4.00 2.29 -15.84
N ALA A 284 -4.55 1.96 -17.01
CA ALA A 284 -5.53 2.81 -17.68
C ALA A 284 -6.77 3.03 -16.81
N ALA A 285 -7.39 1.96 -16.32
CA ALA A 285 -8.60 2.04 -15.50
C ALA A 285 -8.37 2.80 -14.19
N TYR A 286 -7.27 2.50 -13.48
CA TYR A 286 -6.97 3.14 -12.21
C TYR A 286 -6.55 4.61 -12.35
N GLY A 287 -5.76 4.93 -13.37
CA GLY A 287 -5.41 6.32 -13.71
C GLY A 287 -6.64 7.16 -14.03
N MET A 288 -7.57 6.62 -14.82
CA MET A 288 -8.87 7.25 -15.07
C MET A 288 -9.68 7.44 -13.78
N ALA A 289 -9.72 6.45 -12.89
CA ALA A 289 -10.42 6.55 -11.61
C ALA A 289 -9.85 7.67 -10.72
N ARG A 290 -8.52 7.85 -10.70
CA ARG A 290 -7.86 8.96 -9.97
C ARG A 290 -8.21 10.34 -10.54
N VAL A 291 -8.23 10.49 -11.87
CA VAL A 291 -8.66 11.73 -12.52
C VAL A 291 -10.14 12.00 -12.24
N ARG A 292 -10.99 10.99 -12.39
CA ARG A 292 -12.42 11.07 -12.07
C ARG A 292 -12.66 11.50 -10.62
N ALA A 293 -11.96 10.87 -9.67
CA ALA A 293 -12.03 11.23 -8.24
C ALA A 293 -11.61 12.67 -8.00
N THR A 294 -10.51 13.10 -8.63
CA THR A 294 -10.02 14.48 -8.56
C THR A 294 -11.06 15.49 -9.04
N ILE A 295 -11.68 15.24 -10.20
CA ILE A 295 -12.71 16.11 -10.79
C ILE A 295 -13.92 16.23 -9.84
N SER A 296 -14.40 15.10 -9.32
CA SER A 296 -15.59 15.08 -8.45
C SER A 296 -15.34 15.67 -7.06
N ALA A 297 -14.12 15.57 -6.54
CA ALA A 297 -13.82 16.04 -5.20
C ALA A 297 -13.46 17.53 -5.15
N TRP A 298 -12.99 18.13 -6.25
CA TRP A 298 -12.62 19.54 -6.25
C TRP A 298 -13.83 20.44 -6.55
N PRO A 299 -14.21 21.38 -5.65
CA PRO A 299 -15.44 22.16 -5.81
C PRO A 299 -15.55 22.98 -7.10
N ARG A 300 -14.41 23.33 -7.72
CA ARG A 300 -14.39 24.13 -8.97
C ARG A 300 -14.65 23.31 -10.23
N SER A 301 -14.37 22.02 -10.21
CA SER A 301 -14.59 21.12 -11.35
C SER A 301 -15.83 20.25 -11.18
N ASN A 302 -16.23 19.92 -9.95
CA ASN A 302 -17.32 18.96 -9.70
C ASN A 302 -18.60 19.35 -10.45
N ASP A 303 -19.09 20.58 -10.29
CA ASP A 303 -20.36 21.00 -10.92
C ASP A 303 -20.23 21.31 -12.42
N THR A 304 -19.02 21.60 -12.91
CA THR A 304 -18.79 22.10 -14.27
C THR A 304 -18.34 21.02 -15.25
N MET A 305 -17.84 19.89 -14.76
CA MET A 305 -17.27 18.80 -15.56
C MET A 305 -18.06 17.48 -15.43
N GLN A 306 -19.37 17.57 -15.20
CA GLN A 306 -20.26 16.41 -15.12
C GLN A 306 -20.23 15.52 -16.39
N PRO A 307 -20.19 16.07 -17.63
CA PRO A 307 -20.04 15.25 -18.84
C PRO A 307 -18.73 14.46 -18.88
N GLU A 308 -17.63 15.03 -18.40
CA GLU A 308 -16.33 14.38 -18.30
C GLU A 308 -16.33 13.28 -17.24
N ILE A 309 -16.95 13.52 -16.07
CA ILE A 309 -17.14 12.49 -15.03
C ILE A 309 -17.90 11.29 -15.61
N GLN A 310 -19.03 11.51 -16.29
CA GLN A 310 -19.84 10.44 -16.87
C GLN A 310 -19.08 9.67 -17.95
N GLN A 311 -18.29 10.35 -18.78
CA GLN A 311 -17.47 9.69 -19.79
C GLN A 311 -16.35 8.85 -19.17
N LEU A 312 -15.69 9.33 -18.11
CA LEU A 312 -14.70 8.55 -17.37
C LEU A 312 -15.35 7.31 -16.72
N ASP A 313 -16.54 7.45 -16.14
CA ASP A 313 -17.29 6.30 -15.60
C ASP A 313 -17.52 5.23 -16.69
N ILE A 314 -17.93 5.64 -17.90
CA ILE A 314 -18.12 4.73 -19.05
C ILE A 314 -16.79 4.09 -19.49
N PHE A 315 -15.70 4.85 -19.57
CA PHE A 315 -14.41 4.33 -20.03
C PHE A 315 -13.85 3.29 -19.06
N ILE A 316 -14.01 3.53 -17.75
CA ILE A 316 -13.61 2.58 -16.71
C ILE A 316 -14.52 1.34 -16.76
N GLN A 317 -15.83 1.53 -16.95
CA GLN A 317 -16.78 0.44 -17.10
C GLN A 317 -16.44 -0.45 -18.31
N ASP A 318 -16.11 0.14 -19.47
CA ASP A 318 -15.68 -0.60 -20.68
C ASP A 318 -14.51 -1.54 -20.39
N ILE A 319 -13.49 -1.08 -19.63
CA ILE A 319 -12.33 -1.91 -19.28
C ILE A 319 -12.71 -3.01 -18.30
N ILE A 320 -13.44 -2.69 -17.22
CA ILE A 320 -13.83 -3.69 -16.21
C ILE A 320 -14.77 -4.73 -16.83
N ASP A 321 -15.73 -4.34 -17.66
CA ASP A 321 -16.60 -5.29 -18.36
C ASP A 321 -15.83 -6.15 -19.36
N GLY A 322 -14.83 -5.60 -20.04
CA GLY A 322 -13.93 -6.37 -20.88
C GLY A 322 -13.11 -7.39 -20.09
N ALA A 323 -12.61 -7.01 -18.90
CA ALA A 323 -11.89 -7.90 -18.01
C ALA A 323 -12.79 -9.03 -17.48
N ILE A 324 -14.01 -8.71 -17.05
CA ILE A 324 -15.02 -9.70 -16.63
C ILE A 324 -15.36 -10.66 -17.79
N ALA A 325 -15.55 -10.14 -19.00
CA ALA A 325 -15.90 -10.94 -20.17
C ALA A 325 -14.78 -11.88 -20.62
N THR A 326 -13.53 -11.62 -20.21
CA THR A 326 -12.35 -12.39 -20.59
C THR A 326 -11.69 -13.12 -19.40
N ASP A 327 -12.35 -13.15 -18.24
CA ASP A 327 -11.91 -13.81 -17.01
C ASP A 327 -12.03 -15.35 -17.13
N THR A 328 -11.05 -16.00 -17.77
CA THR A 328 -11.07 -17.44 -18.10
C THR A 328 -10.05 -18.29 -17.34
N ASP A 329 -9.18 -17.71 -16.52
CA ASP A 329 -8.14 -18.49 -15.86
C ASP A 329 -8.64 -19.27 -14.64
N ALA A 330 -8.23 -20.53 -14.54
CA ALA A 330 -8.71 -21.44 -13.50
C ALA A 330 -8.16 -21.10 -12.10
N SER A 331 -7.06 -20.34 -12.00
CA SER A 331 -6.52 -19.91 -10.70
C SER A 331 -7.35 -18.83 -10.03
N GLY A 332 -8.31 -18.23 -10.74
CA GLY A 332 -9.03 -17.06 -10.27
C GLY A 332 -8.27 -15.75 -10.44
N LEU A 333 -7.06 -15.75 -10.98
CA LEU A 333 -6.38 -14.54 -11.46
C LEU A 333 -6.89 -14.15 -12.86
N LEU A 334 -6.60 -12.93 -13.31
CA LEU A 334 -6.71 -12.57 -14.72
C LEU A 334 -5.46 -13.02 -15.46
N ARG A 335 -5.59 -13.32 -16.75
CA ARG A 335 -4.45 -13.69 -17.59
C ARG A 335 -3.58 -12.47 -17.90
N ASN A 336 -2.26 -12.65 -17.99
CA ASN A 336 -1.31 -11.58 -18.28
C ASN A 336 -1.68 -10.83 -19.57
N TYR A 337 -2.13 -11.54 -20.60
CA TYR A 337 -2.92 -10.96 -21.69
C TYR A 337 -4.37 -11.42 -21.60
N LEU A 338 -5.26 -10.44 -21.43
CA LEU A 338 -6.69 -10.67 -21.24
C LEU A 338 -7.30 -11.34 -22.48
N GLY A 339 -8.00 -12.45 -22.26
CA GLY A 339 -8.63 -13.26 -23.30
C GLY A 339 -7.66 -14.08 -24.15
N GLU A 340 -6.43 -14.34 -23.69
CA GLU A 340 -5.45 -15.22 -24.36
C GLU A 340 -5.16 -16.45 -23.52
N ASP A 341 -5.74 -17.61 -23.87
CA ASP A 341 -5.69 -18.82 -23.04
C ASP A 341 -4.28 -19.39 -22.80
N GLN A 342 -3.28 -18.99 -23.59
CA GLN A 342 -1.88 -19.40 -23.41
C GLN A 342 -1.14 -18.54 -22.38
N SER A 343 -1.71 -17.40 -22.00
CA SER A 343 -1.10 -16.47 -21.06
C SER A 343 -1.35 -16.89 -19.62
N PHE A 344 -0.33 -16.83 -18.76
CA PHE A 344 -0.42 -17.22 -17.35
C PHE A 344 -1.33 -16.27 -16.56
N GLY A 345 -1.96 -16.76 -15.48
CA GLY A 345 -2.67 -15.92 -14.52
C GLY A 345 -1.71 -15.05 -13.72
N GLU A 346 -1.95 -13.74 -13.67
CA GLU A 346 -1.03 -12.76 -13.07
C GLU A 346 -1.68 -11.90 -11.97
N THR A 347 -0.89 -11.42 -11.01
CA THR A 347 -1.40 -10.69 -9.83
C THR A 347 -1.40 -9.17 -9.94
N SER A 348 -0.55 -8.56 -10.78
CA SER A 348 -0.44 -7.09 -10.88
C SER A 348 -1.71 -6.46 -11.46
N GLY A 349 -2.05 -6.81 -12.70
CA GLY A 349 -3.26 -6.33 -13.37
C GLY A 349 -4.54 -6.76 -12.66
N THR A 350 -4.59 -8.01 -12.17
CA THR A 350 -5.68 -8.50 -11.31
C THR A 350 -5.91 -7.62 -10.09
N SER A 351 -4.84 -7.29 -9.35
CA SER A 351 -4.94 -6.47 -8.14
C SER A 351 -5.46 -5.08 -8.46
N LEU A 352 -4.87 -4.41 -9.46
CA LEU A 352 -5.17 -3.02 -9.73
C LEU A 352 -6.54 -2.83 -10.42
N LEU A 353 -7.01 -3.79 -11.23
CA LEU A 353 -8.38 -3.77 -11.74
C LEU A 353 -9.41 -4.03 -10.64
N ALA A 354 -9.15 -4.95 -9.71
CA ALA A 354 -10.01 -5.17 -8.54
C ALA A 354 -10.03 -3.93 -7.62
N ALA A 355 -8.88 -3.29 -7.40
CA ALA A 355 -8.78 -2.01 -6.69
C ALA A 355 -9.66 -0.95 -7.37
N THR A 356 -9.60 -0.86 -8.70
CA THR A 356 -10.41 0.08 -9.48
C THR A 356 -11.91 -0.19 -9.32
N ALA A 357 -12.34 -1.46 -9.36
CA ALA A 357 -13.73 -1.83 -9.14
C ALA A 357 -14.24 -1.39 -7.76
N TYR A 358 -13.47 -1.61 -6.68
CA TYR A 358 -13.83 -1.12 -5.36
C TYR A 358 -13.87 0.40 -5.26
N ARG A 359 -12.87 1.10 -5.84
CA ARG A 359 -12.84 2.58 -5.86
C ARG A 359 -14.05 3.14 -6.60
N MET A 360 -14.40 2.56 -7.74
CA MET A 360 -15.57 3.00 -8.51
C MET A 360 -16.89 2.63 -7.85
N ALA A 361 -16.96 1.53 -7.10
CA ALA A 361 -18.15 1.18 -6.32
C ALA A 361 -18.46 2.23 -5.24
N LEU A 362 -17.44 2.87 -4.66
CA LEU A 362 -17.61 3.99 -3.74
C LEU A 362 -17.94 5.31 -4.45
N LEU A 363 -17.31 5.59 -5.60
CA LEU A 363 -17.49 6.84 -6.34
C LEU A 363 -18.78 6.91 -7.16
N ARG A 364 -19.29 5.74 -7.59
CA ARG A 364 -20.39 5.57 -8.54
C ARG A 364 -21.15 4.27 -8.25
N SER A 365 -21.69 4.17 -7.03
CA SER A 365 -22.33 2.97 -6.49
C SER A 365 -23.51 2.48 -7.31
N GLU A 366 -24.20 3.36 -8.03
CA GLU A 366 -25.32 3.00 -8.90
C GLU A 366 -24.91 2.24 -10.17
N ILE A 367 -23.61 2.18 -10.48
CA ILE A 367 -23.06 1.35 -11.57
C ILE A 367 -22.21 0.22 -10.96
N PHE A 368 -21.20 0.58 -10.17
CA PHE A 368 -20.17 -0.37 -9.73
C PHE A 368 -20.47 -1.01 -8.37
N GLY A 369 -21.46 -0.51 -7.63
CA GLY A 369 -21.95 -1.14 -6.40
C GLY A 369 -22.84 -2.37 -6.64
N HIS A 370 -23.13 -2.70 -7.89
CA HIS A 370 -23.88 -3.90 -8.26
C HIS A 370 -23.08 -5.18 -8.02
N GLU A 371 -23.78 -6.27 -7.69
CA GLU A 371 -23.19 -7.58 -7.38
C GLU A 371 -22.23 -8.09 -8.46
N ARG A 372 -22.50 -7.81 -9.74
CA ARG A 372 -21.62 -8.20 -10.86
C ARG A 372 -20.18 -7.72 -10.67
N TYR A 373 -19.99 -6.47 -10.25
CA TYR A 373 -18.68 -5.87 -10.08
C TYR A 373 -18.06 -6.24 -8.73
N LEU A 374 -18.84 -6.14 -7.65
CA LEU A 374 -18.35 -6.45 -6.30
C LEU A 374 -18.00 -7.93 -6.15
N THR A 375 -18.86 -8.86 -6.57
CA THR A 375 -18.58 -10.31 -6.53
C THR A 375 -17.34 -10.66 -7.33
N TRP A 376 -17.18 -10.04 -8.50
CA TRP A 376 -15.98 -10.22 -9.31
C TRP A 376 -14.74 -9.70 -8.58
N ALA A 377 -14.77 -8.47 -8.04
CA ALA A 377 -13.66 -7.88 -7.30
C ALA A 377 -13.29 -8.71 -6.05
N HIS A 378 -14.27 -9.24 -5.30
CA HIS A 378 -14.03 -10.12 -4.14
C HIS A 378 -13.30 -11.39 -4.54
N ARG A 379 -13.71 -12.06 -5.62
CA ARG A 379 -13.02 -13.24 -6.16
C ARG A 379 -11.58 -12.92 -6.57
N LYS A 380 -11.37 -11.82 -7.29
CA LYS A 380 -10.03 -11.42 -7.74
C LYS A 380 -9.11 -11.11 -6.56
N ARG A 381 -9.62 -10.37 -5.55
CA ARG A 381 -8.89 -10.08 -4.31
C ARG A 381 -8.49 -11.35 -3.57
N GLN A 382 -9.42 -12.27 -3.36
CA GLN A 382 -9.12 -13.55 -2.69
C GLN A 382 -8.02 -14.33 -3.43
N ALA A 383 -8.14 -14.44 -4.76
CA ALA A 383 -7.14 -15.13 -5.58
C ALA A 383 -5.75 -14.47 -5.49
N VAL A 384 -5.66 -13.13 -5.42
CA VAL A 384 -4.40 -12.42 -5.20
C VAL A 384 -3.87 -12.64 -3.78
N PHE A 385 -4.72 -12.59 -2.76
CA PHE A 385 -4.30 -12.75 -1.36
C PHE A 385 -3.67 -14.13 -1.11
N GLU A 386 -4.17 -15.17 -1.78
CA GLU A 386 -3.56 -16.51 -1.76
C GLU A 386 -2.14 -16.56 -2.35
N LYS A 387 -1.70 -15.52 -3.07
CA LYS A 387 -0.35 -15.42 -3.67
C LYS A 387 0.61 -14.57 -2.85
N ILE A 388 0.16 -13.97 -1.75
CA ILE A 388 1.00 -13.17 -0.86
C ILE A 388 1.72 -14.12 0.09
N SER A 389 3.05 -14.20 0.00
CA SER A 389 3.83 -14.98 0.96
C SER A 389 4.03 -14.25 2.30
N GLU A 390 4.46 -14.99 3.32
CA GLU A 390 4.64 -14.44 4.69
C GLU A 390 5.66 -13.31 4.80
N ASP A 391 6.62 -13.28 3.87
CA ASP A 391 7.66 -12.25 3.70
C ASP A 391 7.19 -11.06 2.84
N GLY A 392 5.94 -11.08 2.38
CA GLY A 392 5.30 -9.97 1.69
C GLY A 392 5.45 -9.96 0.17
N ILE A 393 6.05 -10.98 -0.44
CA ILE A 393 6.17 -11.05 -1.90
C ILE A 393 4.82 -11.42 -2.50
N VAL A 394 4.36 -10.67 -3.50
CA VAL A 394 3.14 -10.97 -4.25
C VAL A 394 3.52 -11.81 -5.46
N ARG A 395 3.39 -13.12 -5.33
CA ARG A 395 3.84 -14.07 -6.36
C ARG A 395 2.99 -13.99 -7.62
N GLN A 396 3.53 -14.54 -8.71
CA GLN A 396 2.87 -14.60 -10.02
C GLN A 396 2.58 -13.21 -10.61
N ALA A 397 3.38 -12.21 -10.29
CA ALA A 397 3.21 -10.87 -10.81
C ALA A 397 3.69 -10.77 -12.27
N ALA A 398 3.09 -9.86 -13.03
CA ALA A 398 3.57 -9.51 -14.36
C ALA A 398 4.97 -8.86 -14.27
N GLN A 399 5.82 -9.11 -15.27
CA GLN A 399 7.13 -8.51 -15.37
C GLN A 399 7.02 -7.12 -16.02
N SER A 400 7.21 -6.05 -15.24
CA SER A 400 7.07 -4.67 -15.72
C SER A 400 8.04 -4.33 -16.86
N LEU A 401 9.26 -4.86 -16.81
CA LEU A 401 10.31 -4.63 -17.81
C LEU A 401 10.27 -5.63 -19.00
N ASP A 402 9.51 -6.72 -18.88
CA ASP A 402 9.31 -7.72 -19.94
C ASP A 402 7.86 -8.21 -19.97
N HIS A 403 6.95 -7.32 -20.39
CA HIS A 403 5.51 -7.58 -20.46
C HIS A 403 5.13 -8.80 -21.32
N LYS A 404 6.01 -9.21 -22.26
CA LYS A 404 5.82 -10.37 -23.15
C LYS A 404 6.42 -11.67 -22.59
N ALA A 405 6.98 -11.63 -21.38
CA ALA A 405 7.45 -12.84 -20.72
C ALA A 405 6.33 -13.87 -20.64
N ASN A 406 6.67 -15.13 -20.94
CA ASN A 406 5.71 -16.24 -20.85
C ASN A 406 5.58 -16.79 -19.42
N GLU A 407 6.39 -16.29 -18.49
CA GLU A 407 6.44 -16.70 -17.09
C GLU A 407 6.34 -15.47 -16.17
N PRO A 408 5.75 -15.60 -14.98
CA PRO A 408 5.68 -14.52 -14.02
C PRO A 408 7.07 -14.10 -13.49
N GLY A 409 7.15 -12.88 -12.98
CA GLY A 409 8.31 -12.39 -12.25
C GLY A 409 8.38 -12.95 -10.82
N ASP A 410 9.60 -13.01 -10.27
CA ASP A 410 9.84 -13.45 -8.90
C ASP A 410 9.41 -12.42 -7.86
N ILE A 411 9.78 -11.15 -8.08
CA ILE A 411 9.43 -9.98 -7.25
C ILE A 411 9.01 -8.86 -8.21
N SER A 412 7.92 -8.15 -7.91
CA SER A 412 7.40 -7.09 -8.77
C SER A 412 6.89 -5.93 -7.94
N PRO A 413 7.64 -4.82 -7.83
CA PRO A 413 7.24 -3.65 -7.04
C PRO A 413 5.84 -3.12 -7.40
N GLU A 414 5.45 -3.29 -8.66
CA GLU A 414 4.09 -3.06 -9.14
C GLU A 414 3.08 -4.00 -8.48
N GLY A 415 3.31 -5.31 -8.56
CA GLY A 415 2.46 -6.33 -7.93
C GLY A 415 2.27 -6.08 -6.43
N GLU A 416 3.35 -5.79 -5.70
CA GLU A 416 3.27 -5.46 -4.27
C GLU A 416 2.48 -4.16 -4.01
N SER A 417 2.77 -3.10 -4.77
CA SER A 417 2.06 -1.82 -4.64
C SER A 417 0.57 -1.96 -4.97
N PHE A 418 0.22 -2.72 -6.01
CA PHE A 418 -1.16 -2.90 -6.45
C PHE A 418 -1.97 -3.78 -5.50
N ALA A 419 -1.36 -4.80 -4.91
CA ALA A 419 -2.00 -5.59 -3.87
C ALA A 419 -2.35 -4.71 -2.66
N LEU A 420 -1.47 -3.78 -2.27
CA LEU A 420 -1.73 -2.80 -1.21
C LEU A 420 -2.83 -1.81 -1.59
N LEU A 421 -2.86 -1.32 -2.83
CA LEU A 421 -3.94 -0.44 -3.32
C LEU A 421 -5.30 -1.15 -3.33
N MET A 422 -5.32 -2.42 -3.75
CA MET A 422 -6.50 -3.27 -3.68
C MET A 422 -6.96 -3.48 -2.25
N ALA A 423 -6.02 -3.77 -1.33
CA ALA A 423 -6.31 -3.95 0.08
C ALA A 423 -6.88 -2.66 0.72
N ALA A 424 -6.32 -1.49 0.40
CA ALA A 424 -6.85 -0.20 0.86
C ALA A 424 -8.25 0.08 0.29
N ALA A 425 -8.47 -0.18 -1.01
CA ALA A 425 -9.77 0.02 -1.64
C ALA A 425 -10.86 -0.92 -1.08
N TRP A 426 -10.50 -2.17 -0.80
CA TRP A 426 -11.40 -3.13 -0.14
C TRP A 426 -11.74 -2.71 1.28
N ARG A 427 -10.74 -2.33 2.10
CA ARG A 427 -10.97 -1.76 3.43
C ARG A 427 -11.95 -0.60 3.36
N ASP A 428 -11.72 0.35 2.45
CA ASP A 428 -12.59 1.51 2.34
C ASP A 428 -14.01 1.12 1.90
N CYS A 429 -14.17 0.09 1.04
CA CYS A 429 -15.47 -0.46 0.71
C CYS A 429 -16.20 -1.06 1.92
N VAL A 430 -15.47 -1.78 2.79
CA VAL A 430 -16.02 -2.36 4.02
C VAL A 430 -16.38 -1.28 5.03
N CYS A 431 -15.46 -0.35 5.29
CA CYS A 431 -15.64 0.71 6.28
C CYS A 431 -16.68 1.77 5.89
N ASN A 432 -17.07 1.83 4.61
CA ASN A 432 -18.24 2.61 4.15
C ASN A 432 -19.53 1.77 4.09
N GLY A 433 -19.52 0.53 4.58
CA GLY A 433 -20.67 -0.36 4.68
C GLY A 433 -21.04 -1.12 3.40
N LEU A 434 -20.46 -0.76 2.24
CA LEU A 434 -20.83 -1.35 0.95
C LEU A 434 -20.37 -2.81 0.81
N CYS A 435 -19.21 -3.15 1.38
CA CYS A 435 -18.65 -4.51 1.36
C CYS A 435 -18.71 -5.23 2.73
N LEU A 436 -19.44 -4.68 3.71
CA LEU A 436 -19.41 -5.18 5.09
C LEU A 436 -19.93 -6.62 5.22
N SER A 437 -21.04 -6.94 4.57
CA SER A 437 -21.61 -8.30 4.61
C SER A 437 -20.65 -9.36 4.09
N GLN A 438 -19.87 -9.03 3.05
CA GLN A 438 -18.87 -9.92 2.50
C GLN A 438 -17.68 -10.10 3.46
N TYR A 439 -17.26 -9.04 4.15
CA TYR A 439 -16.22 -9.12 5.17
C TYR A 439 -16.65 -10.01 6.35
N GLU A 440 -17.86 -9.80 6.87
CA GLU A 440 -18.43 -10.61 7.96
C GLU A 440 -18.57 -12.10 7.55
N ALA A 441 -18.95 -12.36 6.30
CA ALA A 441 -19.01 -13.73 5.77
C ALA A 441 -17.62 -14.40 5.66
N GLU A 442 -16.57 -13.63 5.38
CA GLU A 442 -15.18 -14.13 5.26
C GLU A 442 -14.53 -14.37 6.62
N VAL A 443 -14.77 -13.50 7.60
CA VAL A 443 -14.17 -13.57 8.94
C VAL A 443 -14.98 -14.48 9.89
N GLY A 444 -16.22 -14.81 9.53
CA GLY A 444 -17.17 -15.57 10.38
C GLY A 444 -17.90 -14.65 11.37
N GLU A 445 -19.06 -15.08 11.89
CA GLU A 445 -19.81 -14.33 12.93
C GLU A 445 -18.86 -13.90 14.06
N VAL A 446 -18.51 -12.62 14.10
CA VAL A 446 -17.64 -12.04 15.13
C VAL A 446 -18.32 -12.31 16.48
N PRO A 447 -17.74 -13.14 17.37
CA PRO A 447 -18.29 -13.29 18.70
C PRO A 447 -18.17 -11.94 19.40
N GLN A 448 -19.29 -11.34 19.80
CA GLN A 448 -19.26 -10.20 20.71
C GLN A 448 -18.41 -10.58 21.93
N SER A 449 -17.47 -9.71 22.28
CA SER A 449 -16.45 -9.93 23.30
C SER A 449 -17.03 -10.58 24.56
N THR A 450 -16.65 -11.81 24.85
CA THR A 450 -16.76 -12.33 26.22
C THR A 450 -15.55 -11.80 26.97
N ALA A 451 -15.78 -10.92 27.94
CA ALA A 451 -14.74 -10.42 28.82
C ALA A 451 -14.05 -11.61 29.52
N PHE A 452 -12.79 -11.87 29.17
CA PHE A 452 -11.97 -12.87 29.86
C PHE A 452 -11.65 -12.34 31.26
N THR A 453 -12.31 -12.91 32.27
CA THR A 453 -12.04 -12.60 33.68
C THR A 453 -10.70 -13.20 34.13
N LEU A 454 -9.98 -12.50 35.02
CA LEU A 454 -8.68 -12.92 35.57
C LEU A 454 -8.61 -14.38 36.07
N GLU A 455 -9.75 -14.96 36.45
CA GLU A 455 -9.86 -16.35 36.92
C GLU A 455 -9.68 -17.39 35.81
N SER A 456 -10.06 -17.08 34.56
CA SER A 456 -9.92 -18.02 33.44
C SER A 456 -8.47 -18.14 32.96
N LEU A 457 -7.66 -17.10 33.14
CA LEU A 457 -6.26 -17.07 32.71
C LEU A 457 -5.32 -17.77 33.71
N LEU A 458 -5.68 -17.78 34.99
CA LEU A 458 -4.85 -18.31 36.06
C LEU A 458 -5.19 -19.76 36.45
N GLY A 459 -6.30 -20.31 35.96
CA GLY A 459 -6.75 -21.69 36.26
C GLY A 459 -7.05 -21.96 37.75
N PHE A 460 -6.91 -20.96 38.62
CA PHE A 460 -7.09 -21.04 40.06
C PHE A 460 -7.56 -19.68 40.61
N SER A 461 -8.38 -19.71 41.67
CA SER A 461 -8.86 -18.50 42.36
C SER A 461 -7.70 -17.69 42.95
N VAL A 462 -7.68 -16.38 42.71
CA VAL A 462 -6.71 -15.40 43.25
C VAL A 462 -6.68 -15.44 44.79
N GLY A 463 -7.77 -15.86 45.44
CA GLY A 463 -7.84 -16.08 46.89
C GLY A 463 -6.93 -17.20 47.40
N GLY A 464 -6.65 -18.21 46.58
CA GLY A 464 -5.79 -19.34 46.94
C GLY A 464 -4.29 -18.99 46.95
N ILE A 465 -3.87 -18.02 46.14
CA ILE A 465 -2.48 -17.53 46.09
C ILE A 465 -2.16 -16.75 47.37
N TRP A 466 -3.06 -15.88 47.82
CA TRP A 466 -2.89 -15.13 49.08
C TRP A 466 -2.90 -16.03 50.32
N GLN A 467 -3.65 -17.12 50.33
CA GLN A 467 -3.59 -18.13 51.41
C GLN A 467 -2.27 -18.93 51.43
N ARG A 468 -1.62 -19.13 50.28
CA ARG A 468 -0.32 -19.81 50.22
C ARG A 468 0.85 -18.87 50.53
N ILE A 469 0.77 -17.60 50.11
CA ILE A 469 1.77 -16.58 50.40
C ILE A 469 1.75 -16.17 51.88
N SER A 470 0.57 -16.03 52.50
CA SER A 470 0.47 -15.70 53.94
C SER A 470 1.09 -16.76 54.87
N LYS A 471 1.12 -18.05 54.45
CA LYS A 471 1.83 -19.11 55.18
C LYS A 471 3.36 -18.97 55.17
N TYR A 472 3.94 -18.26 54.20
CA TYR A 472 5.38 -17.97 54.14
C TYR A 472 5.78 -16.74 54.98
N PHE A 473 4.83 -15.89 55.34
CA PHE A 473 5.05 -14.69 56.17
C PHE A 473 4.56 -14.85 57.61
N ALA A 474 4.06 -16.03 57.99
CA ALA A 474 3.57 -16.35 59.32
C ALA A 474 4.30 -17.57 59.91
N ALA A 475 5.57 -17.38 60.28
CA ALA A 475 6.26 -18.15 61.31
C ALA A 475 7.34 -17.21 61.92
N PRO A 476 7.55 -17.26 63.25
CA PRO A 476 8.20 -16.19 64.03
C PRO A 476 9.66 -15.89 63.65
#